data_AF-A0A3B0NXX9-F1
#
_entry.id   AF-A0A3B0NXX9-F1
#
_cell.length_a   1.000
_cell.length_b   1.000
_cell.length_c   1.000
_cell.angle_alpha   90.00
_cell.angle_beta   90.00
_cell.angle_gamma   90.00
#
_symmetry.space_group_name_H-M   'P 1'
#
loop_
_entity.id
_entity.type
_entity.pdbx_description
1 polymer ?
#
loop_
_entity_poly.entity_id
_entity_poly.type
_entity_poly.pdbx_seq_one_letter_code
_entity_poly.pdbx_strand_id
1 'polypeptide(L)'
;MFDPIEPYKKGYLKVSDIHQIYYEEVGNPKGSPILFVHGGPGGGISESSRQYFDPKHYRIILFDQRGCGKSLPSAEIKQNTTLDLVNDIEALRIHLNIEKW
;
A
#
# COMPACT_ATOMS: atom_id res chain seq x y z
N MET A 1 -2.93 -19.43 0.29
CA MET A 1 -3.64 -18.14 0.14
C MET A 1 -5.02 -18.29 0.74
N PHE A 2 -5.52 -17.25 1.39
CA PHE A 2 -6.91 -17.16 1.86
C PHE A 2 -7.87 -16.87 0.69
N ASP A 3 -9.17 -16.95 0.94
CA ASP A 3 -10.19 -16.72 -0.09
C ASP A 3 -10.09 -15.31 -0.70
N PRO A 4 -10.51 -15.14 -1.97
CA PRO A 4 -10.61 -13.82 -2.59
C PRO A 4 -11.43 -12.85 -1.74
N ILE A 5 -10.90 -11.64 -1.60
CA ILE A 5 -11.48 -10.59 -0.78
C ILE A 5 -11.25 -9.24 -1.45
N GLU A 6 -12.27 -8.40 -1.42
CA GLU A 6 -12.22 -7.02 -1.92
C GLU A 6 -11.81 -6.04 -0.81
N PRO A 7 -11.13 -4.95 -1.16
CA PRO A 7 -10.81 -3.91 -0.20
C PRO A 7 -12.07 -3.22 0.27
N TYR A 8 -12.20 -3.05 1.58
CA TYR A 8 -13.29 -2.24 2.14
C TYR A 8 -13.01 -0.75 1.98
N LYS A 9 -11.75 -0.36 1.76
CA LYS A 9 -11.34 1.01 1.47
C LYS A 9 -10.17 1.05 0.50
N LYS A 10 -10.17 2.04 -0.38
CA LYS A 10 -9.09 2.34 -1.32
C LYS A 10 -8.97 3.84 -1.49
N GLY A 11 -7.79 4.33 -1.85
CA GLY A 11 -7.58 5.75 -2.07
C GLY A 11 -6.23 6.07 -2.66
N TYR A 12 -5.99 7.37 -2.82
CA TYR A 12 -4.71 7.93 -3.20
C TYR A 12 -4.20 8.83 -2.08
N LEU A 13 -2.90 8.80 -1.82
CA LEU A 13 -2.23 9.69 -0.88
C LEU A 13 -1.18 10.50 -1.63
N LYS A 14 -1.31 11.83 -1.62
CA LYS A 14 -0.27 12.74 -2.13
C LYS A 14 0.92 12.70 -1.17
N VAL A 15 2.07 12.22 -1.65
CA VAL A 15 3.31 12.06 -0.87
C VAL A 15 4.40 13.04 -1.30
N SER A 16 4.24 13.67 -2.47
CA SER A 16 5.06 14.80 -2.91
C SER A 16 4.26 15.67 -3.87
N ASP A 17 4.86 16.76 -4.37
CA ASP A 17 4.23 17.57 -5.42
C ASP A 17 4.07 16.85 -6.75
N ILE A 18 4.78 15.75 -6.95
CA ILE A 18 4.72 14.92 -8.15
C ILE A 18 3.84 13.69 -7.89
N HIS A 19 4.04 13.02 -6.76
CA HIS A 19 3.56 11.65 -6.56
C HIS A 19 2.30 11.54 -5.71
N GLN A 20 1.39 10.68 -6.19
CA GLN A 20 0.27 10.15 -5.44
C GLN A 20 0.35 8.62 -5.43
N ILE A 21 0.50 8.02 -4.25
CA ILE A 21 0.51 6.56 -4.12
C ILE A 21 -0.92 6.03 -3.95
N TYR A 22 -1.24 4.93 -4.63
CA TYR A 22 -2.48 4.19 -4.42
C TYR A 22 -2.35 3.25 -3.23
N TYR A 23 -3.41 3.11 -2.42
CA TYR A 23 -3.47 2.14 -1.32
C TYR A 23 -4.84 1.48 -1.20
N GLU A 24 -4.84 0.30 -0.57
CA GLU A 24 -6.00 -0.51 -0.22
C GLU A 24 -5.94 -0.92 1.25
N GLU A 25 -7.11 -0.97 1.89
CA GLU A 25 -7.29 -1.60 3.19
C GLU A 25 -8.24 -2.80 3.05
N VAL A 26 -7.78 -3.96 3.52
CA VAL A 26 -8.43 -5.27 3.36
C VAL A 26 -8.48 -6.00 4.70
N GLY A 27 -9.40 -6.96 4.85
CA GLY A 27 -9.51 -7.78 6.06
C GLY A 27 -10.30 -7.08 7.16
N ASN A 28 -9.83 -7.21 8.40
CA ASN A 28 -10.54 -6.74 9.59
C ASN A 28 -10.09 -5.29 9.92
N PRO A 29 -10.96 -4.27 9.83
CA PRO A 29 -10.60 -2.89 10.16
C PRO A 29 -10.14 -2.66 11.60
N LYS A 30 -10.46 -3.59 12.51
CA LYS A 30 -10.04 -3.60 13.93
C LYS A 30 -8.93 -4.61 14.21
N GLY A 31 -8.41 -5.27 13.19
CA GLY A 31 -7.34 -6.26 13.29
C GLY A 31 -5.97 -5.63 13.52
N SER A 32 -4.97 -6.47 13.75
CA SER A 32 -3.58 -6.00 13.83
C SER A 32 -3.16 -5.43 12.47
N PRO A 33 -2.57 -4.22 12.40
CA PRO A 33 -2.11 -3.67 11.14
C PRO A 33 -0.99 -4.54 10.57
N ILE A 34 -0.96 -4.69 9.24
CA ILE A 34 0.16 -5.29 8.53
C ILE A 34 0.33 -4.62 7.18
N LEU A 35 1.57 -4.30 6.81
CA LEU A 35 1.89 -3.67 5.53
C LEU A 35 2.45 -4.70 4.56
N PHE A 36 1.84 -4.80 3.38
CA PHE A 36 2.40 -5.55 2.26
C PHE A 36 3.29 -4.64 1.40
N VAL A 37 4.55 -5.04 1.21
CA VAL A 37 5.52 -4.33 0.36
C VAL A 37 5.81 -5.21 -0.86
N HIS A 38 5.31 -4.81 -2.04
CA HIS A 38 5.52 -5.57 -3.26
C HIS A 38 6.98 -5.49 -3.76
N GLY A 39 7.37 -6.47 -4.58
CA GLY A 39 8.69 -6.55 -5.21
C GLY A 39 8.78 -5.84 -6.57
N GLY A 40 9.86 -6.15 -7.30
CA GLY A 40 10.21 -5.58 -8.61
C GLY A 40 11.64 -5.03 -8.59
N PRO A 41 11.86 -3.73 -8.23
CA PRO A 41 10.87 -2.70 -7.92
C PRO A 41 9.98 -2.35 -9.12
N GLY A 42 8.84 -1.67 -8.88
CA GLY A 42 7.92 -1.24 -9.94
C GLY A 42 6.87 -2.27 -10.39
N GLY A 43 6.67 -3.37 -9.65
CA GLY A 43 5.67 -4.39 -10.01
C GLY A 43 4.21 -4.00 -9.72
N GLY A 44 3.98 -3.34 -8.58
CA GLY A 44 2.63 -3.06 -8.07
C GLY A 44 1.98 -4.25 -7.36
N ILE A 45 0.83 -4.01 -6.75
CA ILE A 45 0.02 -5.02 -6.06
C ILE A 45 -0.92 -5.73 -7.04
N SER A 46 -1.25 -6.98 -6.71
CA SER A 46 -2.22 -7.82 -7.44
C SER A 46 -3.40 -8.18 -6.53
N GLU A 47 -4.48 -8.71 -7.10
CA GLU A 47 -5.60 -9.26 -6.32
C GLU A 47 -5.14 -10.36 -5.34
N SER A 48 -4.20 -11.21 -5.78
CA SER A 48 -3.61 -12.26 -4.92
C SER A 48 -2.79 -11.70 -3.75
N SER A 49 -2.32 -10.45 -3.83
CA SER A 49 -1.58 -9.81 -2.73
C SER A 49 -2.43 -9.68 -1.46
N ARG A 50 -3.77 -9.65 -1.61
CA ARG A 50 -4.74 -9.56 -0.52
C ARG A 50 -4.89 -10.86 0.27
N GLN A 51 -4.40 -11.98 -0.28
CA GLN A 51 -4.70 -13.34 0.20
C GLN A 51 -3.55 -13.97 1.01
N TYR A 52 -2.49 -13.21 1.32
CA TYR A 52 -1.33 -13.74 2.06
C TYR A 52 -1.53 -13.77 3.59
N PHE A 53 -2.45 -12.96 4.12
CA PHE A 53 -2.68 -12.80 5.56
C PHE A 53 -4.10 -13.16 5.93
N ASP A 54 -4.32 -13.64 7.16
CA ASP A 54 -5.66 -13.98 7.66
C ASP A 54 -6.53 -12.71 7.73
N PRO A 55 -7.58 -12.58 6.90
CA PRO A 55 -8.40 -11.38 6.85
C PRO A 55 -9.27 -11.20 8.09
N LYS A 56 -9.43 -12.22 8.94
CA LYS A 56 -10.14 -12.10 10.22
C LYS A 56 -9.26 -11.50 11.31
N HIS A 57 -7.94 -11.73 11.24
CA HIS A 57 -6.99 -11.27 12.24
C HIS A 57 -6.37 -9.91 11.88
N TYR A 58 -6.07 -9.67 10.60
CA TYR A 58 -5.28 -8.52 10.17
C TYR A 58 -6.10 -7.41 9.52
N ARG A 59 -5.71 -6.16 9.79
CA ARG A 59 -5.99 -4.98 8.95
C ARG A 59 -4.87 -4.89 7.92
N ILE A 60 -5.10 -5.42 6.74
CA ILE A 60 -4.08 -5.56 5.70
C ILE A 60 -4.01 -4.27 4.89
N ILE A 61 -2.86 -3.61 4.90
CA ILE A 61 -2.56 -2.42 4.13
C ILE A 61 -1.71 -2.82 2.93
N LEU A 62 -2.19 -2.52 1.73
CA LEU A 62 -1.46 -2.70 0.48
C LEU A 62 -1.29 -1.35 -0.19
N PHE A 63 -0.19 -1.13 -0.87
CA PHE A 63 0.03 0.09 -1.63
C PHE A 63 0.90 -0.18 -2.86
N ASP A 64 0.68 0.63 -3.90
CA ASP A 64 1.57 0.67 -5.05
C ASP A 64 2.67 1.71 -4.80
N GLN A 65 3.94 1.31 -4.93
CA GLN A 65 5.07 2.24 -4.86
C GLN A 65 5.00 3.28 -5.99
N ARG A 66 5.80 4.36 -5.86
CA ARG A 66 5.87 5.44 -6.85
C ARG A 66 6.13 4.89 -8.26
N GLY A 67 5.42 5.44 -9.25
CA GLY A 67 5.64 5.11 -10.66
C GLY A 67 5.11 3.75 -11.13
N CYS A 68 4.41 2.97 -10.31
CA CYS A 68 3.89 1.65 -10.73
C CYS A 68 2.46 1.37 -10.29
N GLY A 69 1.88 0.30 -10.83
CA GLY A 69 0.51 -0.12 -10.54
C GLY A 69 -0.49 0.99 -10.85
N LYS A 70 -1.29 1.36 -9.85
CA LYS A 70 -2.26 2.46 -9.94
C LYS A 70 -1.68 3.80 -9.47
N SER A 71 -0.49 3.83 -8.86
CA SER A 71 0.14 5.07 -8.41
C SER A 71 0.45 6.02 -9.57
N LEU A 72 0.38 7.31 -9.28
CA LEU A 72 0.47 8.37 -10.28
C LEU A 72 1.64 9.31 -9.99
N PRO A 73 2.33 9.81 -11.04
CA PRO A 73 2.22 9.41 -12.43
C PRO A 73 2.88 8.05 -12.70
N SER A 74 2.34 7.30 -13.68
CA SER A 74 2.90 6.00 -14.08
C SER A 74 4.28 6.15 -14.72
N ALA A 75 5.18 5.21 -14.44
CA ALA A 75 6.56 5.13 -14.90
C ALA A 75 7.45 6.34 -14.56
N GLU A 76 7.05 7.19 -13.61
CA GLU A 76 7.85 8.34 -13.18
C GLU A 76 8.99 7.92 -12.25
N ILE A 77 10.18 8.45 -12.55
CA ILE A 77 11.45 8.10 -11.89
C ILE A 77 12.01 9.25 -11.05
N LYS A 78 11.56 10.49 -11.26
CA LYS A 78 11.91 11.62 -10.42
C LYS A 78 11.38 11.38 -9.02
N GLN A 79 12.21 11.61 -7.99
CA GLN A 79 11.83 11.32 -6.59
C GLN A 79 11.34 9.89 -6.38
N ASN A 80 11.95 8.91 -7.06
CA ASN A 80 11.62 7.48 -6.91
C ASN A 80 12.85 6.72 -6.42
N THR A 81 13.30 7.05 -5.21
CA THR A 81 14.46 6.43 -4.55
C THR A 81 14.02 5.58 -3.36
N THR A 82 14.90 4.69 -2.88
CA THR A 82 14.61 3.89 -1.68
C THR A 82 14.20 4.76 -0.48
N LEU A 83 14.83 5.90 -0.28
CA LEU A 83 14.51 6.80 0.83
C LEU A 83 13.13 7.45 0.65
N ASP A 84 12.78 7.83 -0.58
CA ASP A 84 11.44 8.32 -0.91
C ASP A 84 10.37 7.27 -0.54
N LEU A 85 10.59 6.00 -0.89
CA LEU A 85 9.65 4.91 -0.60
C LEU A 85 9.52 4.61 0.91
N VAL A 86 10.62 4.73 1.67
CA VAL A 86 10.58 4.62 3.14
C VAL A 86 9.74 5.76 3.73
N ASN A 87 9.91 6.98 3.24
CA ASN A 87 9.13 8.13 3.69
C ASN A 87 7.63 7.97 3.34
N ASP A 88 7.32 7.39 2.19
CA ASP A 88 5.94 7.10 1.78
C ASP A 88 5.25 6.11 2.71
N ILE A 89 5.98 5.08 3.17
CA ILE A 89 5.47 4.11 4.14
C ILE A 89 5.10 4.82 5.46
N GLU A 90 5.95 5.72 5.95
CA GLU A 90 5.63 6.50 7.16
C GLU A 90 4.48 7.48 6.94
N ALA A 91 4.43 8.16 5.78
CA ALA A 91 3.32 9.04 5.43
C ALA A 91 1.99 8.26 5.40
N LEU A 92 1.99 7.06 4.83
CA LEU A 92 0.82 6.18 4.80
C LEU A 92 0.43 5.70 6.20
N ARG A 93 1.40 5.34 7.05
CA ARG A 93 1.18 4.95 8.44
C ARG A 93 0.42 6.03 9.22
N ILE A 94 0.91 7.28 9.10
CA ILE A 94 0.32 8.46 9.75
C ILE A 94 -1.07 8.74 9.18
N HIS A 95 -1.21 8.76 7.85
CA HIS A 95 -2.50 8.99 7.17
C HIS A 95 -3.59 7.99 7.59
N LEU A 96 -3.21 6.74 7.86
CA LEU A 96 -4.12 5.68 8.28
C LEU A 96 -4.32 5.57 9.80
N ASN A 97 -3.70 6.47 10.57
CA ASN A 97 -3.68 6.49 12.04
C ASN A 97 -3.21 5.16 12.65
N ILE A 98 -2.11 4.61 12.13
CA ILE A 98 -1.50 3.37 12.63
C ILE A 98 -0.32 3.74 13.54
N GLU A 99 -0.32 3.30 14.79
CA GLU A 99 0.77 3.62 15.72
C GLU A 99 2.07 2.90 15.35
N LYS A 100 1.96 1.61 15.02
CA LYS A 100 3.06 0.72 14.69
C LYS A 100 2.59 -0.32 13.68
N TRP A 101 3.48 -0.72 12.78
CA TRP A 101 3.29 -1.89 11.94
C TRP A 101 3.45 -3.20 12.73
#